data_AF-A0A099K9L8-F1
#
_entry.id   AF-A0A099K9L8-F1
#
_cell.length_a   1.000
_cell.length_b   1.000
_cell.length_c   1.000
_cell.angle_alpha   90.00
_cell.angle_beta   90.00
_cell.angle_gamma   90.00
#
_symmetry.space_group_name_H-M   'P 1'
#
loop_
_entity.id
_entity.type
_entity.pdbx_description
1 polymer ?
#
loop_
_entity_poly.entity_id
_entity_poly.type
_entity_poly.pdbx_seq_one_letter_code
_entity_poly.pdbx_strand_id
1 'polypeptide(L)'
;MQKRFRENKYLNESGSKTGSWYINRVDYFQFHAYPKANKHKLMSLAVGVSSFFLALKLLSFSLILSTLLLYISYLALLTFILLKNKICRYKGYFLYPRRIITYFRGVEVSVDLNDFDTIATLNKK
;
A
#
# COMPACT_ATOMS: atom_id res chain seq x y z
N MET A 1 22.99 22.31 23.73
CA MET A 1 22.88 21.02 23.03
C MET A 1 22.86 21.27 21.53
N GLN A 2 23.94 20.91 20.84
CA GLN A 2 24.18 21.21 19.43
C GLN A 2 23.17 20.42 18.57
N LYS A 3 22.30 21.11 17.82
CA LYS A 3 21.33 20.46 16.92
C LYS A 3 22.10 19.77 15.79
N ARG A 4 22.37 18.46 15.95
CA ARG A 4 22.90 17.61 14.87
C ARG A 4 21.81 17.47 13.81
N PHE A 5 21.98 18.26 12.76
CA PHE A 5 21.18 18.28 11.55
C PHE A 5 21.22 16.89 10.90
N ARG A 6 20.05 16.35 10.52
CA ARG A 6 19.81 15.08 9.82
C ARG A 6 21.05 14.52 9.09
N GLU A 7 21.80 13.64 9.76
CA GLU A 7 22.85 12.86 9.11
C GLU A 7 22.20 11.76 8.25
N ASN A 8 22.71 11.56 7.04
CA ASN A 8 22.28 10.54 6.06
C ASN A 8 22.25 9.10 6.65
N LYS A 9 22.93 8.91 7.79
CA LYS A 9 23.02 7.67 8.57
C LYS A 9 21.70 7.28 9.24
N TYR A 10 20.81 8.25 9.51
CA TYR A 10 19.56 8.05 10.26
C TYR A 10 18.30 8.13 9.39
N LEU A 11 18.43 8.08 8.07
CA LEU A 11 17.27 8.05 7.16
C LEU A 11 16.41 6.77 7.27
N ASN A 12 16.97 5.72 7.86
CA ASN A 12 16.34 4.39 7.94
C ASN A 12 15.69 4.10 9.31
N GLU A 13 15.50 5.11 10.15
CA GLU A 13 15.01 4.92 11.51
C GLU A 13 13.59 5.50 11.68
N SER A 14 12.65 4.63 12.07
CA SER A 14 11.31 5.00 12.49
C SER A 14 11.00 4.30 13.81
N GLY A 15 11.16 5.02 14.93
CA GLY A 15 10.83 4.52 16.27
C GLY A 15 11.90 3.60 16.87
N SER A 16 11.48 2.60 17.66
CA SER A 16 12.35 1.76 18.49
C SER A 16 12.96 0.54 17.79
N LYS A 17 12.92 0.47 16.45
CA LYS A 17 13.43 -0.68 15.69
C LYS A 17 14.39 -0.20 14.60
N THR A 18 15.64 -0.60 14.74
CA THR A 18 16.70 -0.41 13.74
C THR A 18 16.58 -1.49 12.68
N GLY A 19 16.53 -1.12 11.41
CA GLY A 19 16.86 -2.06 10.34
C GLY A 19 16.78 -1.46 8.96
N SER A 20 17.63 -2.01 8.09
CA SER A 20 17.79 -1.61 6.70
C SER A 20 16.47 -1.77 5.93
N TRP A 21 16.42 -1.18 4.74
CA TRP A 21 15.39 -1.32 3.71
C TRP A 21 14.76 -2.74 3.59
N TYR A 22 15.45 -3.79 4.06
CA TYR A 22 14.97 -5.16 4.22
C TYR A 22 13.79 -5.37 5.21
N ILE A 23 13.58 -4.51 6.21
CA ILE A 23 12.41 -4.62 7.11
C ILE A 23 11.09 -4.41 6.35
N ASN A 24 11.12 -3.69 5.22
CA ASN A 24 9.92 -3.49 4.41
C ASN A 24 9.40 -4.79 3.76
N ARG A 25 10.21 -5.87 3.65
CA ARG A 25 9.74 -7.19 3.21
C ARG A 25 8.91 -7.93 4.28
N VAL A 26 9.02 -7.54 5.55
CA VAL A 26 8.26 -8.16 6.65
C VAL A 26 6.89 -7.48 6.80
N ASP A 27 6.82 -6.18 6.48
CA ASP A 27 5.58 -5.42 6.57
C ASP A 27 4.80 -5.38 5.23
N TYR A 28 5.45 -5.63 4.10
CA TYR A 28 4.84 -5.59 2.77
C TYR A 28 5.20 -6.81 1.91
N PHE A 29 4.25 -7.24 1.09
CA PHE A 29 4.44 -8.25 0.04
C PHE A 29 4.27 -7.65 -1.34
N GLN A 30 4.98 -8.27 -2.30
CA GLN A 30 4.77 -8.04 -3.72
C GLN A 30 3.86 -9.13 -4.28
N PHE A 31 3.05 -8.77 -5.27
CA PHE A 31 2.13 -9.72 -5.92
C PHE A 31 2.29 -9.70 -7.43
N HIS A 32 2.04 -10.86 -8.07
CA HIS A 32 2.16 -11.00 -9.52
C HIS A 32 1.08 -10.18 -10.25
N ALA A 33 1.41 -9.77 -11.47
CA ALA A 33 0.39 -9.27 -12.38
C ALA A 33 -0.54 -10.43 -12.78
N TYR A 34 -1.84 -10.24 -12.57
CA TYR A 34 -2.86 -11.20 -12.97
C TYR A 34 -3.61 -10.69 -14.22
N PRO A 35 -4.19 -11.57 -15.05
CA PRO A 35 -4.69 -11.20 -16.39
C PRO A 35 -5.76 -10.10 -16.39
N LYS A 36 -6.52 -9.96 -15.29
CA LYS A 36 -7.56 -8.91 -15.15
C LYS A 36 -7.05 -7.64 -14.44
N ALA A 37 -5.80 -7.59 -13.99
CA ALA A 37 -5.27 -6.48 -13.19
C ALA A 37 -5.46 -5.12 -13.86
N ASN A 38 -5.22 -5.02 -15.17
CA ASN A 38 -5.39 -3.78 -15.92
C ASN A 38 -6.85 -3.29 -15.95
N LYS A 39 -7.81 -4.22 -16.07
CA LYS A 39 -9.25 -3.91 -16.03
C LYS A 39 -9.65 -3.40 -14.65
N HIS A 40 -9.21 -4.08 -13.59
CA HIS A 40 -9.49 -3.65 -12.21
C HIS A 40 -8.83 -2.32 -11.87
N LYS A 41 -7.64 -2.05 -12.40
CA LYS A 41 -6.93 -0.77 -12.25
C LYS A 41 -7.71 0.37 -12.91
N LEU A 42 -8.20 0.18 -14.14
CA LEU A 42 -9.01 1.20 -14.80
C LEU A 42 -10.35 1.42 -14.07
N MET A 43 -11.01 0.32 -13.69
CA MET A 43 -12.28 0.35 -12.99
C MET A 43 -12.16 1.04 -11.62
N SER A 44 -11.12 0.75 -10.84
CA SER A 44 -10.92 1.37 -9.53
C SER A 44 -10.63 2.87 -9.63
N LEU A 45 -9.90 3.29 -10.67
CA LEU A 45 -9.70 4.72 -10.93
C LEU A 45 -11.02 5.40 -11.34
N ALA A 46 -11.76 4.82 -12.28
CA ALA A 46 -13.03 5.39 -12.74
C ALA A 46 -14.06 5.51 -11.60
N VAL A 47 -14.21 4.45 -10.79
CA VAL A 47 -15.11 4.44 -9.63
C VAL A 47 -14.64 5.43 -8.56
N GLY A 48 -13.33 5.48 -8.27
CA GLY A 48 -12.78 6.41 -7.28
C GLY A 48 -13.00 7.87 -7.65
N VAL A 49 -12.70 8.25 -8.90
CA VAL A 49 -12.86 9.62 -9.38
C VAL A 49 -14.34 10.03 -9.44
N SER A 50 -15.20 9.17 -10.00
CA SER A 50 -16.63 9.46 -10.11
C SER A 50 -17.31 9.58 -8.75
N SER A 51 -17.05 8.66 -7.82
CA SER A 51 -17.59 8.72 -6.46
C SER A 51 -17.10 9.95 -5.69
N PHE A 52 -15.85 10.38 -5.88
CA PHE A 52 -15.31 11.59 -5.26
C PHE A 52 -16.03 12.85 -5.72
N PHE A 53 -16.20 13.04 -7.04
CA PHE A 53 -16.96 14.19 -7.55
C PHE A 53 -18.42 14.19 -7.09
N LEU A 54 -19.03 13.01 -7.07
CA LEU A 54 -20.42 12.84 -6.62
C LEU A 54 -20.56 13.14 -5.12
N ALA A 55 -19.56 12.76 -4.31
CA ALA A 55 -19.51 13.08 -2.89
C ALA A 55 -19.42 14.58 -2.61
N LEU A 56 -18.61 15.32 -3.39
CA LEU A 56 -18.52 16.77 -3.28
C LEU A 56 -19.84 17.47 -3.61
N LYS A 57 -20.52 17.00 -4.65
CA LYS A 57 -21.84 17.55 -5.04
C LYS A 57 -22.92 17.27 -3.98
N LEU A 58 -22.88 16.09 -3.36
CA LEU A 58 -23.85 15.70 -2.33
C LEU A 58 -23.54 16.23 -0.93
N LEU A 59 -22.39 16.85 -0.73
CA LEU A 59 -21.97 17.40 0.56
C LEU A 59 -22.97 18.45 1.06
N SER A 60 -23.55 19.24 0.15
CA SER A 60 -24.60 20.22 0.44
C SER A 60 -25.97 19.60 0.74
N PHE A 61 -26.21 18.35 0.36
CA PHE A 61 -27.49 17.66 0.54
C PHE A 61 -27.52 16.80 1.81
N SER A 62 -26.50 15.96 2.00
CA SER A 62 -26.41 15.06 3.15
C SER A 62 -24.96 14.73 3.47
N LEU A 63 -24.54 15.09 4.69
CA LEU A 63 -23.21 14.77 5.20
C LEU A 63 -22.97 13.27 5.35
N ILE A 64 -24.00 12.51 5.79
CA ILE A 64 -23.88 11.06 5.98
C ILE A 64 -23.69 10.37 4.63
N LEU A 65 -24.46 10.75 3.61
CA LEU A 65 -24.33 10.15 2.29
C LEU A 65 -23.00 10.52 1.62
N SER A 66 -22.56 11.78 1.77
CA SER A 66 -21.26 12.25 1.27
C SER A 66 -20.10 11.50 1.92
N THR A 67 -20.13 11.25 3.24
CA THR A 67 -19.07 10.51 3.94
C THR A 67 -18.99 9.04 3.50
N LEU A 68 -20.12 8.38 3.26
CA LEU A 68 -20.14 7.02 2.69
C LEU A 68 -19.53 6.97 1.29
N LEU A 69 -19.82 7.94 0.43
CA LEU A 69 -19.22 8.03 -0.90
C LEU A 69 -17.73 8.34 -0.85
N LEU A 70 -17.30 9.21 0.07
CA LEU A 70 -15.88 9.46 0.31
C LEU A 70 -15.14 8.19 0.75
N TYR A 71 -15.76 7.37 1.60
CA TYR A 71 -15.19 6.07 1.98
C TYR A 71 -15.05 5.12 0.78
N ILE A 72 -16.07 5.04 -0.09
CA ILE A 72 -15.98 4.25 -1.33
C ILE A 72 -14.86 4.78 -2.22
N SER A 73 -14.74 6.10 -2.36
CA SER A 73 -13.67 6.73 -3.14
C SER A 73 -12.29 6.40 -2.59
N TYR A 74 -12.13 6.42 -1.27
CA TYR A 74 -10.90 6.03 -0.58
C TYR A 74 -10.53 4.58 -0.87
N LEU A 75 -11.48 3.64 -0.73
CA LEU A 75 -11.25 2.23 -1.04
C LEU A 75 -10.80 2.04 -2.49
N ALA A 76 -11.51 2.67 -3.43
CA ALA A 76 -11.22 2.55 -4.86
C ALA A 76 -9.85 3.14 -5.22
N LEU A 77 -9.52 4.35 -4.76
CA LEU A 77 -8.22 4.98 -5.03
C LEU A 77 -7.07 4.23 -4.35
N LEU A 78 -7.26 3.73 -3.13
CA LEU A 78 -6.26 2.90 -2.48
C LEU A 78 -6.02 1.60 -3.27
N THR A 79 -7.08 0.91 -3.71
CA THR A 79 -6.92 -0.27 -4.57
C THR A 79 -6.13 0.06 -5.84
N PHE A 80 -6.40 1.20 -6.49
CA PHE A 80 -5.66 1.64 -7.67
C PHE A 80 -4.17 1.80 -7.39
N ILE A 81 -3.80 2.46 -6.29
CA ILE A 81 -2.40 2.65 -5.88
C ILE A 81 -1.72 1.30 -5.64
N LEU A 82 -2.40 0.38 -4.94
CA LEU A 82 -1.88 -0.97 -4.69
C LEU A 82 -1.64 -1.72 -6.00
N LEU A 83 -2.60 -1.71 -6.92
CA LEU A 83 -2.47 -2.36 -8.23
C LEU A 83 -1.36 -1.73 -9.09
N LYS A 84 -1.19 -0.41 -9.03
CA LYS A 84 -0.15 0.31 -9.77
C LYS A 84 1.25 -0.08 -9.27
N ASN A 85 1.43 -0.08 -7.95
CA ASN A 85 2.73 -0.33 -7.34
C ASN A 85 3.05 -1.82 -7.18
N LYS A 86 2.03 -2.69 -7.24
CA LYS A 86 2.12 -4.15 -6.99
C LYS A 86 2.70 -4.51 -5.62
N ILE A 87 2.50 -3.62 -4.63
CA ILE A 87 3.00 -3.77 -3.26
C ILE A 87 1.82 -3.58 -2.30
N CYS A 88 1.69 -4.45 -1.30
CA CYS A 88 0.62 -4.41 -0.30
C CYS A 88 1.15 -4.69 1.10
N ARG A 89 0.55 -4.09 2.15
CA ARG A 89 0.92 -4.34 3.55
C ARG A 89 0.30 -5.63 4.07
N TYR A 90 1.07 -6.46 4.78
CA TYR A 90 0.52 -7.67 5.44
C TYR A 90 -0.49 -7.35 6.54
N LYS A 91 -0.24 -6.29 7.32
CA LYS A 91 -1.12 -5.82 8.41
C LYS A 91 -2.38 -5.10 7.90
N GLY A 92 -2.43 -4.80 6.61
CA GLY A 92 -3.52 -4.06 5.97
C GLY A 92 -3.45 -2.54 6.12
N TYR A 93 -4.54 -1.87 5.76
CA TYR A 93 -4.67 -0.41 5.74
C TYR A 93 -5.85 0.03 6.61
N PHE A 94 -5.83 1.28 7.07
CA PHE A 94 -6.89 1.85 7.89
C PHE A 94 -8.23 1.76 7.16
N LEU A 95 -9.23 1.16 7.82
CA LEU A 95 -10.58 0.93 7.28
C LEU A 95 -10.60 0.24 5.89
N TYR A 96 -9.60 -0.56 5.55
CA TYR A 96 -9.59 -1.29 4.29
C TYR A 96 -10.03 -2.75 4.49
N PRO A 97 -10.90 -3.30 3.61
CA PRO A 97 -11.44 -4.64 3.79
C PRO A 97 -10.35 -5.71 3.68
N ARG A 98 -10.27 -6.57 4.71
CA ARG A 98 -9.31 -7.68 4.78
C ARG A 98 -9.43 -8.66 3.61
N ARG A 99 -10.64 -8.83 3.06
CA ARG A 99 -10.92 -9.72 1.92
C ARG A 99 -10.10 -9.38 0.67
N ILE A 100 -9.84 -8.10 0.42
CA ILE A 100 -9.06 -7.68 -0.74
C ILE A 100 -7.57 -7.95 -0.51
N ILE A 101 -7.09 -7.76 0.72
CA ILE A 101 -5.70 -8.07 1.10
C ILE A 101 -5.45 -9.58 0.98
N THR A 102 -6.37 -10.42 1.44
CA THR A 102 -6.25 -11.88 1.30
C THR A 102 -6.24 -12.32 -0.16
N TYR A 103 -6.99 -11.64 -1.04
CA TYR A 103 -6.91 -11.89 -2.48
C TYR A 103 -5.52 -11.58 -3.04
N PHE A 104 -4.95 -10.42 -2.74
CA PHE A 104 -3.60 -10.08 -3.21
C PHE A 104 -2.55 -11.03 -2.64
N ARG A 105 -2.71 -11.48 -1.39
CA ARG A 105 -1.83 -12.47 -0.77
C ARG A 105 -1.89 -13.83 -1.50
N GLY A 106 -3.04 -14.21 -2.04
CA GLY A 106 -3.16 -15.42 -2.88
C GLY A 106 -2.38 -15.35 -4.20
N VAL A 107 -1.97 -14.15 -4.62
CA VAL A 107 -1.17 -13.89 -5.84
C VAL A 107 0.22 -13.38 -5.45
N GLU A 108 0.65 -13.62 -4.21
CA GLU A 108 1.94 -13.19 -3.68
C GLU A 108 3.10 -13.83 -4.45
N VAL A 109 4.14 -13.05 -4.70
CA VAL A 109 5.40 -13.54 -5.24
C VAL A 109 6.15 -14.25 -4.12
N SER A 110 6.37 -15.55 -4.24
CA SER A 110 7.18 -16.30 -3.28
C SER A 110 8.63 -15.85 -3.38
N VAL A 111 9.06 -14.99 -2.46
CA VAL A 111 10.46 -14.60 -2.31
C VAL A 111 11.06 -15.46 -1.21
N ASP A 112 11.99 -16.34 -1.57
CA ASP A 112 12.73 -17.11 -0.57
C ASP A 112 13.65 -16.17 0.21
N LEU A 113 13.45 -16.08 1.52
CA LEU A 113 14.25 -15.24 2.41
C LEU A 113 15.66 -15.82 2.62
N ASN A 114 15.84 -17.11 2.34
CA ASN A 114 17.10 -17.84 2.49
C ASN A 114 17.86 -18.00 1.16
N ASP A 115 17.41 -17.35 0.09
CA ASP A 115 18.10 -17.42 -1.19
C ASP A 115 19.53 -16.89 -1.03
N PHE A 116 20.51 -17.67 -1.48
CA PHE A 116 21.94 -17.44 -1.21
C PHE A 116 22.40 -16.07 -1.75
N ASP A 117 21.79 -15.57 -2.84
CA ASP A 117 22.05 -14.24 -3.38
C ASP A 117 21.53 -13.10 -2.48
N THR A 118 20.44 -13.35 -1.75
CA THR A 118 19.90 -12.43 -0.74
C THR A 118 20.85 -12.38 0.48
N ILE A 119 21.38 -13.53 0.90
CA ILE A 119 22.34 -13.62 2.01
C ILE A 119 23.70 -13.02 1.61
N ALA A 120 24.17 -13.24 0.38
CA ALA A 120 25.42 -12.71 -0.13
C ALA A 120 25.39 -11.17 -0.27
N THR A 121 24.23 -10.59 -0.58
CA THR A 121 24.05 -9.12 -0.55
C THR A 121 23.91 -8.56 0.86
N LEU A 122 23.44 -9.35 1.83
CA LEU A 122 23.41 -8.99 3.25
C LEU A 122 24.81 -9.02 3.90
N ASN A 123 25.66 -9.97 3.51
CA ASN A 123 26.97 -10.21 4.13
C ASN A 123 28.12 -9.34 3.56
N LYS A 124 27.87 -8.59 2.47
CA LYS A 124 28.85 -7.70 1.83
C LYS A 124 28.85 -6.26 2.38
N LYS A 125 28.27 -6.01 3.56
CA LYS A 125 28.24 -4.70 4.20
C LYS A 125 28.86 -4.70 5.58
#